data_AF-A0A9N9F9Z7-F1
#
_entry.id   AF-A0A9N9F9Z7-F1
#
_cell.length_a   1.000
_cell.length_b   1.000
_cell.length_c   1.000
_cell.angle_alpha   90.00
_cell.angle_beta   90.00
_cell.angle_gamma   90.00
#
_symmetry.space_group_name_H-M   'P 1'
#
loop_
_entity.id
_entity.type
_entity.pdbx_description
1 polymer ?
#
loop_
_entity_poly.entity_id
_entity_poly.type
_entity_poly.pdbx_seq_one_letter_code
_entity_poly.pdbx_strand_id
1 'polypeptide(L)' 'MPKEKTTKRSSGAKKLTQYNKFMKSELVKVKAENPTVNHKDAFKLVAQRWKESPENPKNKKEKE' A
#
# COMPACT_ATOMS: atom_id res chain seq x y z
N MET A 1 -25.45 -10.00 30.48
CA MET A 1 -24.06 -9.83 30.01
C MET A 1 -23.97 -10.14 28.51
N PRO A 2 -23.74 -9.16 27.62
CA PRO A 2 -23.24 -9.44 26.28
C PRO A 2 -21.97 -8.65 25.96
N LYS A 3 -20.89 -9.44 25.87
CA LYS A 3 -19.67 -9.31 25.06
C LYS A 3 -19.26 -7.90 24.60
N GLU A 4 -18.19 -7.45 25.25
CA GLU A 4 -17.34 -6.32 24.94
C GLU A 4 -17.13 -6.10 23.44
N LYS A 5 -17.73 -5.04 22.92
CA LYS A 5 -17.20 -4.35 21.74
C LYS A 5 -15.89 -3.70 22.16
N THR A 6 -14.79 -4.44 22.05
CA THR A 6 -13.45 -3.86 22.15
C THR A 6 -13.21 -3.01 20.92
N THR A 7 -13.67 -1.75 21.00
CA THR A 7 -13.21 -0.61 20.23
C THR A 7 -11.69 -0.53 20.37
N LYS A 8 -10.96 -1.21 19.50
CA LYS A 8 -9.50 -1.16 19.48
C LYS A 8 -9.08 0.14 18.81
N ARG A 9 -9.06 1.18 19.65
CA ARG A 9 -8.10 2.30 19.68
C ARG A 9 -7.64 2.77 18.31
N SER A 10 -8.18 3.92 17.93
CA SER A 10 -7.63 4.90 16.99
C SER A 10 -6.22 5.35 17.43
N SER A 11 -5.22 4.47 17.33
CA SER A 11 -3.84 4.77 17.69
C SER A 11 -3.13 5.48 16.55
N GLY A 12 -3.39 6.79 16.43
CA GLY A 12 -2.63 7.72 15.61
C GLY A 12 -2.72 7.42 14.12
N ALA A 13 -3.46 8.24 13.37
CA ALA A 13 -3.32 8.30 11.91
C ALA A 13 -1.87 8.72 11.57
N LYS A 14 -0.93 7.76 11.62
CA LYS A 14 0.41 7.89 11.06
C LYS A 14 0.16 8.37 9.64
N LYS A 15 0.60 9.60 9.34
CA LYS A 15 0.52 10.19 8.00
C LYS A 15 0.93 9.08 7.03
N LEU A 16 -0.04 8.57 6.27
CA LEU A 16 0.22 7.49 5.33
C LEU A 16 1.31 8.02 4.42
N THR A 17 2.49 7.39 4.48
CA THR A 17 3.61 7.73 3.64
C THR A 17 3.17 7.65 2.18
N GLN A 18 3.80 8.43 1.30
CA GLN A 18 3.49 8.40 -0.14
C GLN A 18 3.50 6.96 -0.68
N TYR A 19 4.44 6.14 -0.18
CA TYR A 19 4.49 4.70 -0.42
C TYR A 19 3.21 3.98 -0.04
N ASN A 20 2.73 4.11 1.19
CA ASN A 20 1.53 3.41 1.63
C ASN A 20 0.26 3.87 0.89
N LYS A 21 0.21 5.13 0.44
CA LYS A 21 -0.88 5.62 -0.42
C LYS A 21 -0.84 4.95 -1.79
N PHE A 22 0.32 4.93 -2.43
CA PHE A 22 0.52 4.29 -3.73
C PHE A 22 0.27 2.78 -3.67
N MET A 23 0.80 2.11 -2.64
CA MET A 23 0.58 0.68 -2.45
C MET A 23 -0.90 0.35 -2.34
N LYS A 24 -1.70 1.16 -1.64
CA LYS A 24 -3.15 0.95 -1.53
C LYS A 24 -3.87 1.21 -2.86
N SER A 25 -3.56 2.29 -3.56
CA SER A 25 -4.24 2.62 -4.82
C SER A 25 -3.93 1.61 -5.92
N GLU A 26 -2.66 1.30 -6.13
CA GLU A 26 -2.23 0.36 -7.17
C GLU A 26 -2.59 -1.08 -6.85
N LEU A 27 -2.56 -1.50 -5.58
CA LEU A 27 -2.99 -2.85 -5.22
C LEU A 27 -4.50 -3.06 -5.40
N VAL A 28 -5.31 -2.02 -5.22
CA VAL A 28 -6.74 -2.07 -5.57
C VAL A 28 -6.91 -2.20 -7.09
N LYS A 29 -6.16 -1.45 -7.90
CA LYS A 29 -6.18 -1.60 -9.36
C LYS A 29 -5.77 -3.00 -9.81
N VAL A 30 -4.64 -3.50 -9.33
CA VAL A 30 -4.14 -4.83 -9.70
C VAL A 30 -5.11 -5.93 -9.28
N LYS A 31 -5.75 -5.82 -8.11
CA LYS A 31 -6.80 -6.77 -7.70
C LYS A 31 -8.11 -6.61 -8.48
N ALA A 32 -8.43 -5.40 -8.94
CA ALA A 32 -9.62 -5.17 -9.77
C ALA A 32 -9.42 -5.71 -11.19
N GLU A 33 -8.23 -5.50 -11.78
CA GLU A 33 -7.87 -6.04 -13.09
C GLU A 33 -7.65 -7.56 -13.04
N ASN A 34 -7.08 -8.05 -11.94
CA ASN A 34 -6.70 -9.45 -11.77
C ASN A 34 -7.13 -9.96 -10.38
N PRO A 35 -8.43 -10.25 -10.17
CA PRO A 35 -8.90 -10.76 -8.88
C PRO A 35 -8.31 -12.13 -8.53
N THR A 36 -7.82 -12.86 -9.53
CA THR A 36 -7.19 -14.19 -9.38
C THR A 36 -5.73 -14.12 -8.95
N VAL A 37 -5.05 -12.96 -9.08
CA VAL A 37 -3.66 -12.89 -8.61
C VAL A 37 -3.60 -12.92 -7.10
N ASN A 38 -2.69 -13.74 -6.58
CA ASN A 38 -2.52 -13.86 -5.15
C ASN A 38 -2.07 -12.53 -4.55
N HIS A 39 -2.50 -12.22 -3.32
CA HIS A 39 -2.21 -10.94 -2.69
C HIS A 39 -0.71 -10.64 -2.64
N LYS A 40 0.14 -11.68 -2.46
CA LYS A 40 1.60 -11.55 -2.49
C LYS A 40 2.14 -11.12 -3.85
N ASP A 41 1.61 -11.67 -4.94
CA ASP A 41 2.08 -11.34 -6.29
C ASP A 41 1.62 -9.96 -6.72
N ALA A 42 0.36 -9.62 -6.44
CA ALA A 42 -0.13 -8.25 -6.60
C ALA A 42 0.73 -7.25 -5.81
N PHE A 43 1.07 -7.57 -4.55
CA PHE A 43 1.90 -6.71 -3.73
C PHE A 43 3.33 -6.56 -4.27
N LYS A 44 3.95 -7.65 -4.76
CA LYS A 44 5.28 -7.60 -5.40
C LYS A 44 5.28 -6.73 -6.66
N LEU A 45 4.29 -6.88 -7.53
CA LEU A 45 4.14 -6.07 -8.74
C LEU A 45 4.00 -4.59 -8.40
N VAL A 46 3.15 -4.26 -7.42
CA VAL A 46 2.95 -2.88 -6.99
C VAL A 46 4.20 -2.31 -6.31
N ALA A 47 4.93 -3.12 -5.54
CA ALA A 47 6.20 -2.70 -4.93
C ALA A 47 7.30 -2.45 -5.98
N GLN A 48 7.36 -3.25 -7.04
CA GLN A 48 8.25 -3.01 -8.19
C GLN A 48 7.88 -1.71 -8.91
N ARG A 49 6.59 -1.53 -9.24
CA ARG A 49 6.08 -0.27 -9.83
C ARG A 49 6.36 0.94 -8.95
N TRP A 50 6.31 0.80 -7.62
CA TRP A 50 6.68 1.88 -6.70
C TRP A 50 8.18 2.19 -6.73
N LYS A 51 9.05 1.17 -6.83
CA LYS A 51 10.50 1.37 -6.96
C LYS A 51 10.81 2.21 -8.20
N GLU A 52 10.08 2.00 -9.29
CA GLU A 52 10.21 2.72 -10.56
C GLU A 52 9.46 4.06 -10.59
N SER A 53 8.48 4.25 -9.70
CA SER A 53 7.61 5.43 -9.69
C SER A 53 8.38 6.72 -9.36
N PRO A 54 8.13 7.83 -10.08
CA PRO A 54 8.70 9.15 -9.76
C PRO A 54 8.20 9.74 -8.44
N GLU A 55 7.10 9.18 -7.88
CA GLU A 55 6.59 9.55 -6.55
C GLU A 55 7.42 8.95 -5.41
N ASN A 56 8.34 8.02 -5.69
CA ASN A 56 9.25 7.50 -4.69
C ASN A 56 10.39 8.50 -4.46
N PRO A 57 10.46 9.17 -3.29
CA PRO A 57 11.52 10.14 -2.99
C PRO A 57 12.93 9.53 -2.99
N LYS A 58 13.04 8.19 -2.99
CA LYS A 58 14.30 7.47 -3.12
C LYS A 58 14.80 7.40 -4.58
N ASN A 59 13.90 7.38 -5.56
CA ASN A 59 14.23 7.36 -6.99
C ASN A 59 14.66 8.76 -7.52
N LYS A 60 14.43 9.83 -6.73
CA LYS A 60 14.99 11.16 -6.99
C LYS A 60 16.49 11.28 -6.70
N LYS A 61 17.09 10.34 -5.95
CA LYS A 61 18.51 10.41 -5.54
C LYS A 61 19.47 9.57 -6.39
N GLU A 62 18.97 8.79 -7.35
CA GLU A 62 19.79 7.84 -8.13
C GLU A 62 19.92 8.22 -9.62
N LYS A 63 19.49 9.44 -9.99
CA LYS A 63 19.80 10.06 -11.27
C LYS A 63 20.55 11.38 -11.01
N GLU A 64 21.78 11.29 -10.57
CA GLU A 64 22.80 12.34 -10.74
C GLU A 64 24.09 11.68 -11.23
#